data_AF-A0A4Y2W549-F1
#
_entry.id   AF-A0A4Y2W549-F1
#
_cell.length_a   1.000
_cell.length_b   1.000
_cell.length_c   1.000
_cell.angle_alpha   90.00
_cell.angle_beta   90.00
_cell.angle_gamma   90.00
#
_symmetry.space_group_name_H-M   'P 1'
#
loop_
_entity.id
_entity.type
_entity.pdbx_description
1 polymer ?
#
loop_
_entity_poly.entity_id
_entity_poly.type
_entity_poly.pdbx_seq_one_letter_code
_entity_poly.pdbx_strand_id
1 'polypeptide(L)'
;MKTVEFHEGLLSNINNISNALIIIDDLKSEISNNDNLTKLFTKGSHHRNMSIIFIVQNIFHKGKDMRDISLNAHYMFLFKNPRDRSQAMHLGRQLYPNNVKFFREVCEDDIAKAFSYLLTDLTPQTDDSMRLRTGLFPGDKYYVYQPR
;
A
#
# COMPACT_ATOMS: atom_id res chain seq x y z
N MET A 1 -14.47 -11.34 -19.48
CA MET A 1 -13.09 -10.97 -19.05
C MET A 1 -12.11 -11.79 -19.87
N LYS A 2 -11.41 -11.18 -20.83
CA LYS A 2 -10.44 -11.87 -21.73
C LYS A 2 -9.01 -11.30 -21.61
N THR A 3 -8.74 -10.53 -20.57
CA THR A 3 -7.54 -9.67 -20.45
C THR A 3 -6.82 -9.82 -19.11
N VAL A 4 -7.13 -10.87 -18.34
CA VAL A 4 -6.42 -11.18 -17.09
C VAL A 4 -5.58 -12.42 -17.31
N GLU A 5 -4.28 -12.28 -17.12
CA GLU A 5 -3.32 -13.38 -17.18
C GLU A 5 -2.76 -13.65 -15.79
N PHE A 6 -2.72 -14.92 -15.41
CA PHE A 6 -2.14 -15.37 -14.16
C PHE A 6 -0.77 -15.95 -14.44
N HIS A 7 0.22 -15.47 -13.70
CA HIS A 7 1.60 -15.90 -13.82
C HIS A 7 2.08 -16.31 -12.43
N GLU A 8 2.72 -17.48 -12.33
CA GLU A 8 3.39 -17.90 -11.11
C GLU A 8 4.72 -17.16 -11.00
N GLY A 9 4.99 -16.60 -9.83
CA GLY A 9 6.20 -15.83 -9.58
C GLY A 9 6.25 -14.46 -10.27
N LEU A 10 7.41 -13.82 -10.22
CA LEU A 10 7.64 -12.57 -10.96
C LEU A 10 7.89 -12.85 -12.45
N LEU A 11 7.11 -12.21 -13.33
CA LEU A 11 7.31 -12.24 -14.78
C LEU A 11 8.76 -11.86 -15.15
N SER A 12 9.47 -12.77 -15.82
CA SER A 12 10.85 -12.54 -16.26
C SER A 12 10.99 -11.36 -17.23
N ASN A 13 9.95 -11.10 -18.02
CA ASN A 13 9.84 -10.01 -18.97
C ASN A 13 9.05 -8.80 -18.42
N ILE A 14 8.85 -8.67 -17.11
CA ILE A 14 8.07 -7.58 -16.50
C ILE A 14 8.58 -6.18 -16.90
N ASN A 15 9.87 -6.09 -17.19
CA ASN A 15 10.53 -4.87 -17.67
C ASN A 15 10.14 -4.47 -19.11
N ASN A 16 9.42 -5.31 -19.86
CA ASN A 16 8.97 -5.02 -21.22
C ASN A 16 7.46 -4.77 -21.29
N ILE A 17 6.76 -4.88 -20.16
CA ILE A 17 5.32 -4.62 -20.05
C ILE A 17 5.10 -3.10 -20.06
N SER A 18 4.01 -2.66 -20.68
CA SER A 18 3.54 -1.27 -20.71
C SER A 18 2.01 -1.26 -20.81
N ASN A 19 1.37 -0.15 -20.42
CA ASN A 19 -0.10 -0.01 -20.47
C ASN A 19 -0.83 -1.13 -19.71
N ALA A 20 -0.36 -1.44 -18.49
CA ALA A 20 -0.85 -2.57 -17.72
C ALA A 20 -1.08 -2.21 -16.25
N LEU A 21 -2.04 -2.92 -15.63
CA LEU A 21 -2.17 -3.03 -14.19
C LEU A 21 -1.52 -4.35 -13.76
N ILE A 22 -0.50 -4.26 -12.91
CA ILE A 22 0.16 -5.44 -12.34
C ILE A 22 -0.33 -5.61 -10.91
N ILE A 23 -0.84 -6.80 -10.60
CA ILE A 23 -1.22 -7.18 -9.24
C ILE A 23 -0.23 -8.25 -8.77
N ILE A 24 0.48 -7.96 -7.68
CA ILE A 24 1.42 -8.88 -7.06
C ILE A 24 0.84 -9.30 -5.73
N ASP A 25 0.49 -10.59 -5.63
CA ASP A 25 -0.03 -11.21 -4.41
C ASP A 25 1.07 -12.05 -3.74
N ASP A 26 1.44 -11.64 -2.52
CA ASP A 26 2.32 -12.35 -1.58
C ASP A 26 3.54 -13.11 -2.14
N LEU A 27 4.46 -12.43 -2.83
CA LEU A 27 5.74 -13.00 -3.30
C LEU A 27 6.88 -12.99 -2.25
N LYS A 28 6.59 -13.31 -0.98
CA LYS A 28 7.58 -13.16 0.12
C LYS A 28 8.95 -13.82 -0.10
N SER A 29 9.03 -14.95 -0.80
CA SER A 29 10.30 -15.64 -1.08
C SER A 29 11.03 -15.12 -2.31
N GLU A 30 10.34 -14.51 -3.27
CA GLU A 30 10.93 -14.08 -4.55
C GLU A 30 11.38 -12.61 -4.57
N ILE A 31 10.85 -11.81 -3.65
CA ILE A 31 11.07 -10.36 -3.60
C ILE A 31 12.42 -9.98 -3.01
N SER A 32 12.92 -10.74 -2.03
CA SER A 32 14.05 -10.28 -1.20
C SER A 32 15.39 -10.14 -1.92
N ASN A 33 15.50 -10.64 -3.15
CA ASN A 33 16.74 -10.70 -3.93
C ASN A 33 16.59 -10.22 -5.39
N ASN A 34 15.51 -9.50 -5.73
CA ASN A 34 15.19 -9.19 -7.13
C ASN A 34 15.16 -7.68 -7.39
N ASP A 35 16.32 -7.11 -7.74
CA ASP A 35 16.51 -5.70 -8.13
C ASP A 35 15.50 -5.20 -9.19
N ASN A 36 14.92 -6.12 -9.97
CA ASN A 36 13.93 -5.81 -10.99
C ASN A 36 12.64 -5.24 -10.39
N LEU A 37 12.24 -5.68 -9.20
CA LEU A 37 11.01 -5.21 -8.58
C LEU A 37 11.17 -3.77 -8.09
N THR A 38 12.27 -3.44 -7.42
CA THR A 38 12.57 -2.06 -7.01
C THR A 38 12.62 -1.12 -8.21
N LYS A 39 13.24 -1.55 -9.32
CA LYS A 39 13.22 -0.78 -10.58
C LYS A 39 11.81 -0.59 -11.12
N LEU A 40 10.94 -1.59 -10.98
CA LEU A 40 9.54 -1.51 -11.39
C LEU A 40 8.77 -0.44 -10.59
N PHE A 41 8.93 -0.43 -9.26
CA PHE A 41 8.26 0.55 -8.37
C PHE A 41 8.83 1.96 -8.46
N THR A 42 10.13 2.12 -8.73
CA THR A 42 10.81 3.43 -8.74
C THR A 42 10.87 4.10 -10.11
N LYS A 43 11.06 3.32 -11.20
CA LYS A 43 11.25 3.84 -12.56
C LYS A 43 10.22 3.31 -13.55
N GLY A 44 9.81 2.05 -13.41
CA GLY A 44 8.93 1.39 -14.39
C GLY A 44 7.52 1.98 -14.45
N SER A 45 6.89 2.21 -13.30
CA SER A 45 5.51 2.71 -13.17
C SER A 45 5.29 4.06 -13.88
N HIS A 46 6.17 5.03 -13.64
CA HIS A 46 6.04 6.40 -14.15
C HIS A 46 6.30 6.54 -15.66
N HIS A 47 7.15 5.70 -16.24
CA HIS A 47 7.57 5.84 -17.63
C HIS A 47 6.81 4.95 -18.61
N ARG A 48 6.01 3.98 -18.13
CA ARG A 48 5.40 2.95 -18.98
C ARG A 48 3.88 2.89 -18.93
N ASN A 49 3.25 3.93 -18.39
CA ASN A 49 1.80 3.98 -18.16
C ASN A 49 1.32 2.73 -17.40
N MET A 50 1.95 2.46 -16.25
CA MET A 50 1.73 1.25 -15.49
C MET A 50 1.33 1.58 -14.05
N SER A 51 0.37 0.82 -13.54
CA SER A 51 -0.01 0.83 -12.13
C SER A 51 0.32 -0.51 -11.50
N ILE A 52 0.75 -0.50 -10.23
CA ILE A 52 1.12 -1.71 -9.49
C ILE A 52 0.31 -1.75 -8.21
N ILE A 53 -0.40 -2.85 -7.98
CA ILE A 53 -1.02 -3.19 -6.70
C ILE A 53 -0.16 -4.27 -6.07
N PHE A 54 0.33 -3.98 -4.88
CA PHE A 54 1.20 -4.90 -4.14
C PHE A 54 0.57 -5.28 -2.81
N ILE A 55 0.27 -6.57 -2.67
CA ILE A 55 -0.45 -7.10 -1.52
C ILE A 55 0.55 -7.82 -0.62
N VAL A 56 0.68 -7.34 0.61
CA VAL A 56 1.61 -7.90 1.59
C VAL A 56 0.94 -8.09 2.94
N GLN A 57 1.33 -9.16 3.64
CA GLN A 57 0.92 -9.38 5.03
C GLN A 57 1.80 -8.63 6.04
N ASN A 58 3.02 -8.26 5.65
CA ASN A 58 3.97 -7.54 6.50
C ASN A 58 4.65 -6.41 5.72
N ILE A 59 4.31 -5.17 6.06
CA ILE A 59 4.90 -3.97 5.41
C ILE A 59 6.36 -3.73 5.84
N PHE A 60 6.80 -4.33 6.95
CA PHE A 60 8.17 -4.25 7.47
C PHE A 60 8.94 -5.57 7.29
N HIS A 61 8.58 -6.36 6.28
CA HIS A 61 9.34 -7.57 5.96
C HIS A 61 10.82 -7.22 5.72
N LYS A 62 11.73 -8.06 6.23
CA LYS A 62 13.16 -7.86 6.07
C LYS A 62 13.53 -8.03 4.59
N GLY A 63 13.89 -6.93 3.94
CA GLY A 63 14.34 -6.87 2.56
C GLY A 63 14.74 -5.44 2.24
N LYS A 64 15.92 -5.25 1.64
CA LYS A 64 16.44 -3.91 1.27
C LYS A 64 15.41 -3.13 0.44
N ASP A 65 14.76 -3.85 -0.46
CA ASP A 65 13.82 -3.31 -1.44
C ASP A 65 12.44 -2.94 -0.85
N MET A 66 12.01 -3.61 0.23
CA MET A 66 10.68 -3.37 0.81
C MET A 66 10.53 -1.97 1.38
N ARG A 67 11.60 -1.43 1.96
CA ARG A 67 11.61 -0.05 2.45
C ARG A 67 11.44 0.92 1.28
N ASP A 68 12.20 0.75 0.21
CA ASP A 68 12.15 1.65 -0.95
C ASP A 68 10.80 1.56 -1.65
N ILE A 69 10.25 0.35 -1.80
CA ILE A 69 8.91 0.13 -2.36
C ILE A 69 7.86 0.84 -1.51
N SER A 70 7.90 0.68 -0.18
CA SER A 70 6.95 1.34 0.72
C SER A 70 7.08 2.86 0.70
N LEU A 71 8.28 3.41 0.56
CA LEU A 71 8.50 4.86 0.50
C LEU A 71 8.05 5.48 -0.84
N ASN A 72 8.03 4.71 -1.92
CA ASN A 72 7.58 5.16 -3.25
C ASN A 72 6.09 4.83 -3.51
N ALA A 73 5.39 4.21 -2.55
CA ALA A 73 3.98 3.93 -2.68
C ALA A 73 3.15 5.24 -2.62
N HIS A 74 2.28 5.43 -3.60
CA HIS A 74 1.38 6.60 -3.65
C HIS A 74 0.19 6.44 -2.70
N TYR A 75 -0.29 5.22 -2.56
CA TYR A 75 -1.45 4.86 -1.75
C TYR A 75 -1.14 3.60 -0.96
N MET A 76 -1.55 3.58 0.30
CA MET A 76 -1.53 2.37 1.12
C MET A 76 -2.95 2.07 1.61
N PHE A 77 -3.39 0.84 1.41
CA PHE A 77 -4.64 0.32 1.98
C PHE A 77 -4.30 -0.55 3.18
N LEU A 78 -4.57 -0.05 4.38
CA LEU A 78 -4.28 -0.74 5.64
C LEU A 78 -5.51 -1.52 6.09
N PHE A 79 -5.47 -2.84 5.96
CA PHE A 79 -6.53 -3.73 6.41
C PHE A 79 -6.37 -4.14 7.88
N LYS A 80 -7.47 -4.58 8.49
CA LYS A 80 -7.45 -5.12 9.85
C LYS A 80 -6.58 -6.35 9.96
N ASN A 81 -5.50 -6.23 10.74
CA ASN A 81 -4.68 -7.34 11.19
C ASN A 81 -4.89 -7.57 12.70
N PRO A 82 -5.76 -8.51 13.11
CA PRO A 82 -6.00 -8.78 14.53
C PRO A 82 -4.81 -9.42 15.24
N ARG A 83 -3.92 -10.10 14.49
CA ARG A 83 -2.74 -10.80 15.03
C ARG A 83 -1.63 -9.83 15.38
N ASP A 84 -1.37 -8.86 14.51
CA ASP A 84 -0.23 -7.96 14.64
C ASP A 84 -0.61 -6.51 14.34
N ARG A 85 -1.08 -5.82 15.38
CA ARG A 85 -1.40 -4.39 15.34
C ARG A 85 -0.16 -3.50 15.37
N SER A 86 1.01 -4.06 15.70
CA SER A 86 2.24 -3.27 15.87
C SER A 86 2.66 -2.62 14.56
N GLN A 87 2.41 -3.28 13.42
CA GLN A 87 2.76 -2.74 12.10
C GLN A 87 2.02 -1.44 11.80
N ALA A 88 0.71 -1.40 11.99
CA ALA A 88 -0.06 -0.17 11.81
C ALA A 88 0.45 0.95 12.74
N MET A 89 0.79 0.62 13.99
CA MET A 89 1.31 1.61 14.93
C MET A 89 2.72 2.12 14.57
N HIS A 90 3.58 1.25 14.05
CA HIS A 90 4.89 1.66 13.55
C HIS A 90 4.78 2.58 12.35
N LEU A 91 3.88 2.26 11.40
CA LEU A 91 3.59 3.14 10.27
C LEU A 91 3.01 4.47 10.75
N GLY A 92 2.07 4.46 11.68
CA GLY A 92 1.49 5.67 12.27
C GLY A 92 2.53 6.61 12.89
N ARG A 93 3.56 6.07 13.53
CA ARG A 93 4.70 6.87 14.06
C ARG A 93 5.52 7.52 12.96
N GLN A 94 5.65 6.87 11.79
CA GLN A 94 6.35 7.44 10.64
C GLN A 94 5.52 8.53 9.96
N LEU A 95 4.20 8.34 9.85
CA LEU A 95 3.28 9.27 9.19
C LEU A 95 2.92 10.49 10.06
N TYR A 96 2.71 10.28 11.36
CA TYR A 96 2.28 11.30 12.32
C TYR A 96 3.21 11.33 13.55
N PRO A 97 4.52 11.64 13.38
CA PRO A 97 5.50 11.57 14.47
C PRO A 97 5.14 12.43 15.68
N ASN A 98 4.48 13.57 15.44
CA ASN A 98 4.06 14.51 16.49
C ASN A 98 2.61 14.27 16.96
N ASN A 99 1.86 13.35 16.34
CA ASN A 99 0.47 13.09 16.68
C ASN A 99 0.09 11.61 16.52
N VAL A 100 0.90 10.72 17.11
CA VAL A 100 0.69 9.26 17.06
C VAL A 100 -0.65 8.87 17.69
N LYS A 101 -1.12 9.64 18.67
CA LYS A 101 -2.42 9.42 19.33
C LYS A 101 -3.56 9.50 18.33
N PHE A 102 -3.58 10.52 17.46
CA PHE A 102 -4.57 10.66 16.40
C PHE A 102 -4.59 9.43 15.49
N PHE A 103 -3.44 9.00 14.96
CA PHE A 103 -3.39 7.84 14.08
C PHE A 103 -3.89 6.56 14.77
N ARG A 104 -3.55 6.37 16.05
CA ARG A 104 -4.06 5.24 16.83
C ARG A 104 -5.58 5.25 16.94
N GLU A 105 -6.18 6.40 17.24
CA GLU A 105 -7.63 6.56 17.34
C GLU A 105 -8.32 6.26 16.00
N VAL A 106 -7.74 6.68 14.87
CA VAL A 106 -8.24 6.33 13.53
C VAL A 106 -8.22 4.82 13.29
N CYS A 107 -7.11 4.15 13.63
CA CYS A 107 -7.04 2.69 13.54
C CYS A 107 -8.04 1.98 14.45
N GLU A 108 -8.29 2.51 15.65
CA GLU A 108 -9.26 1.94 16.59
C GLU A 108 -10.72 2.14 16.13
N ASP A 109 -11.03 3.28 15.50
CA ASP A 109 -12.37 3.58 14.98
C ASP A 109 -12.71 2.75 13.75
N ASP A 110 -11.83 2.77 12.74
CA ASP A 110 -12.19 2.22 11.42
C ASP A 110 -11.74 0.77 11.23
N ILE A 111 -10.54 0.44 11.69
CA ILE A 111 -9.95 -0.91 11.55
C ILE A 111 -10.57 -1.89 12.59
N ALA A 112 -11.50 -1.43 13.43
CA ALA A 112 -12.28 -2.30 14.32
C ALA A 112 -13.31 -3.16 13.58
N LYS A 113 -13.86 -2.69 12.44
CA LYS A 113 -14.87 -3.41 11.68
C LYS A 113 -14.26 -4.56 10.87
N ALA A 114 -15.02 -5.62 10.62
CA ALA A 114 -14.56 -6.68 9.73
C ALA A 114 -14.48 -6.14 8.29
N PHE A 115 -13.43 -6.53 7.56
CA PHE A 115 -13.20 -6.14 6.15
C PHE A 115 -13.03 -4.63 5.89
N SER A 116 -12.87 -3.81 6.93
CA SER A 116 -12.55 -2.39 6.74
C SER A 116 -11.08 -2.20 6.35
N TYR A 117 -10.82 -1.02 5.78
CA TYR A 117 -9.50 -0.58 5.38
C TYR A 117 -9.37 0.91 5.67
N LEU A 118 -8.16 1.35 5.96
CA LEU A 118 -7.79 2.75 5.98
C LEU A 118 -6.95 3.05 4.74
N LEU A 119 -7.44 3.93 3.86
CA LEU A 119 -6.61 4.51 2.81
C LEU A 119 -5.72 5.59 3.42
N THR A 120 -4.41 5.42 3.25
CA THR A 120 -3.40 6.44 3.47
C THR A 120 -2.90 6.95 2.11
N ASP A 121 -3.17 8.21 1.81
CA ASP A 121 -2.69 8.91 0.62
C ASP A 121 -1.35 9.59 0.90
N LEU A 122 -0.32 9.10 0.21
CA LEU A 122 1.07 9.53 0.34
C LEU A 122 1.52 10.39 -0.84
N THR A 123 0.61 10.75 -1.74
CA THR A 123 0.96 11.61 -2.86
C THR A 123 1.32 13.02 -2.35
N PRO A 124 2.37 13.65 -2.92
CA PRO A 124 2.78 14.99 -2.51
C PRO A 124 1.74 16.08 -2.75
N GLN A 125 0.82 15.86 -3.70
CA GLN A 125 -0.19 16.84 -4.11
C GLN A 125 -1.47 16.77 -3.28
N THR A 126 -1.68 15.70 -2.52
CA THR A 126 -2.87 15.57 -1.66
C THR A 126 -2.73 16.48 -0.44
N ASP A 127 -3.80 17.25 -0.21
CA ASP A 127 -3.95 18.07 1.00
C ASP A 127 -3.88 17.22 2.27
N ASP A 128 -3.18 17.71 3.29
CA ASP A 128 -2.95 16.97 4.54
C ASP A 128 -4.26 16.55 5.23
N SER A 129 -5.33 17.33 5.05
CA SER A 129 -6.66 17.05 5.58
C SER A 129 -7.38 15.88 4.88
N MET A 130 -6.85 15.40 3.75
CA MET A 130 -7.44 14.35 2.90
C MET A 130 -6.62 13.06 2.87
N ARG A 131 -5.57 12.96 3.70
CA ARG A 131 -4.65 11.81 3.67
C ARG A 131 -5.23 10.51 4.17
N LEU A 132 -6.10 10.55 5.19
CA LEU A 132 -6.66 9.36 5.83
C LEU A 132 -8.14 9.24 5.51
N ARG A 133 -8.52 8.20 4.76
CA ARG A 133 -9.87 8.04 4.19
C ARG A 133 -10.37 6.62 4.26
N THR A 134 -11.68 6.45 4.24
CA THR A 134 -12.35 5.16 4.14
C THR A 134 -13.70 5.30 3.42
N GLY A 135 -14.34 4.18 3.11
CA GLY A 135 -15.65 4.15 2.45
C GLY A 135 -15.61 4.70 1.03
N LEU A 136 -14.65 4.21 0.23
CA LEU A 136 -14.46 4.59 -1.17
C LEU A 136 -15.30 3.73 -2.13
N PHE A 137 -15.79 2.57 -1.67
CA PHE A 137 -16.55 1.66 -2.52
C PHE A 137 -18.03 2.06 -2.58
N PRO A 138 -18.72 1.72 -3.68
CA PRO A 138 -20.14 2.02 -3.82
C PRO A 138 -20.97 1.47 -2.66
N GLY A 139 -21.77 2.32 -2.03
CA GLY A 139 -22.64 1.98 -0.89
C GLY A 139 -22.03 2.25 0.48
N ASP A 140 -20.72 2.49 0.56
CA ASP A 140 -20.08 2.89 1.81
C ASP A 140 -20.33 4.37 2.11
N LYS A 141 -20.34 4.70 3.40
CA LYS A 141 -20.29 6.09 3.83
C LYS A 141 -18.82 6.54 3.81
N TYR A 142 -18.54 7.58 3.04
CA TYR A 142 -17.21 8.16 2.93
C TYR A 142 -16.85 8.94 4.19
N TYR A 143 -15.65 8.69 4.74
CA TYR A 143 -15.11 9.41 5.88
C TYR A 143 -13.69 9.90 5.60
N VAL A 144 -13.36 11.03 6.21
CA VAL A 144 -12.03 11.65 6.20
C VAL A 144 -11.62 11.90 7.63
N TYR A 145 -10.42 11.46 8.01
CA TYR A 145 -9.89 11.64 9.35
C TYR A 145 -8.88 12.79 9.38
N GLN A 146 -9.08 13.72 10.31
CA GLN A 146 -8.23 14.90 10.46
C GLN A 146 -7.77 15.03 11.91
N PRO A 147 -6.50 15.41 12.16
CA PRO A 147 -6.04 15.74 13.50
C PRO A 147 -6.82 16.96 14.02
N ARG A 148 -7.13 16.96 15.31
CA ARG A 148 -7.73 18.11 16.01
C ARG A 148 -6.73 19.21 16.26
#